data_AF-A0A8J5CLR0-F1
#
_entry.id   AF-A0A8J5CLR0-F1
#
_cell.length_a   1.000
_cell.length_b   1.000
_cell.length_c   1.000
_cell.angle_alpha   90.00
_cell.angle_beta   90.00
_cell.angle_gamma   90.00
#
_symmetry.space_group_name_H-M   'P 1'
#
loop_
_entity.id
_entity.type
_entity.pdbx_description
1 polymer ?
#
loop_
_entity_poly.entity_id
_entity_poly.type
_entity_poly.pdbx_seq_one_letter_code
_entity_poly.pdbx_strand_id
1 'polypeptide(L)'
;MVWTRISEEFLVERIRDHPCIWDHRSDLYTKKALKRAAYVAMKNILVDNFPELATITTDHVRIKYNNLRTYFLKELKKTVDASSGSAGGYVTRWELFGVMSFLKDTLYNYITVPTQHFREELLFTIITNILRPIIILYIFISTVTISFMQHTVTTSTITIIISCRQHRNTTTVTVLQLTSRAKPVKPAKEEEN
;
A
#
# COMPACT_ATOMS: atom_id res chain seq x y z
N MET A 1 -6.91 -10.37 19.23
CA MET A 1 -5.92 -11.26 18.58
C MET A 1 -4.67 -11.27 19.40
N VAL A 2 -4.25 -12.43 19.88
CA VAL A 2 -3.11 -12.57 20.79
C VAL A 2 -1.98 -13.25 20.03
N TRP A 3 -0.86 -12.53 19.87
CA TRP A 3 0.38 -13.12 19.36
C TRP A 3 1.15 -13.67 20.55
N THR A 4 1.42 -14.96 20.52
CA THR A 4 2.25 -15.66 21.51
C THR A 4 3.69 -15.70 21.03
N ARG A 5 4.65 -15.88 21.93
CA ARG A 5 6.06 -16.03 21.55
C ARG A 5 6.26 -17.13 20.51
N ILE A 6 5.62 -18.28 20.72
CA ILE A 6 5.73 -19.46 19.86
C ILE A 6 5.23 -19.15 18.44
N SER A 7 4.09 -18.43 18.31
CA SER A 7 3.59 -18.05 16.98
C SER A 7 4.48 -17.01 16.27
N GLU A 8 5.12 -16.11 17.02
CA GLU A 8 6.09 -15.16 16.48
C GLU A 8 7.37 -15.84 16.01
N GLU A 9 7.92 -16.75 16.83
CA GLU A 9 9.09 -17.57 16.48
C GLU A 9 8.82 -18.38 15.22
N PHE A 10 7.67 -19.08 15.18
CA PHE A 10 7.24 -19.84 14.01
C PHE A 10 7.12 -18.97 12.75
N LEU A 11 6.54 -17.77 12.87
CA LEU A 11 6.46 -16.83 11.75
C LEU A 11 7.85 -16.46 11.23
N VAL A 12 8.78 -16.13 12.12
CA VAL A 12 10.15 -15.74 11.74
C VAL A 12 10.88 -16.89 11.05
N GLU A 13 10.77 -18.11 11.59
CA GLU A 13 11.37 -19.30 10.98
C GLU A 13 10.85 -19.52 9.56
N ARG A 14 9.53 -19.42 9.35
CA ARG A 14 8.96 -19.58 8.01
C ARG A 14 9.38 -18.46 7.06
N ILE A 15 9.53 -17.23 7.55
CA ILE A 15 10.02 -16.11 6.72
C ILE A 15 11.48 -16.32 6.29
N ARG A 16 12.30 -16.93 7.15
CA ARG A 16 13.70 -17.21 6.84
C ARG A 16 13.85 -17.98 5.53
N ASP A 17 12.97 -18.95 5.28
CA ASP A 17 12.95 -19.78 4.07
C ASP A 17 12.46 -19.04 2.81
N HIS A 18 11.96 -17.81 2.95
CA HIS A 18 11.39 -17.01 1.86
C HIS A 18 12.22 -15.75 1.60
N PRO A 19 13.35 -15.84 0.87
CA PRO A 19 14.23 -14.69 0.59
C PRO A 19 13.52 -13.56 -0.17
N CYS A 20 12.45 -13.87 -0.90
CA CYS A 20 11.60 -12.88 -1.56
C CYS A 20 11.01 -11.85 -0.59
N ILE A 21 10.92 -12.14 0.71
CA ILE A 21 10.38 -11.24 1.74
C ILE A 21 11.45 -10.30 2.28
N TRP A 22 12.64 -10.83 2.59
CA TRP A 22 13.60 -10.15 3.46
C TRP A 22 14.93 -9.81 2.78
N ASP A 23 15.38 -10.61 1.81
CA ASP A 23 16.70 -10.46 1.20
C ASP A 23 16.65 -9.55 -0.02
N HIS A 24 17.05 -8.30 0.14
CA HIS A 24 17.10 -7.31 -0.94
C HIS A 24 18.13 -7.63 -2.02
N ARG A 25 19.08 -8.54 -1.76
CA ARG A 25 20.10 -8.98 -2.72
C ARG A 25 19.56 -10.04 -3.68
N SER A 26 18.43 -10.68 -3.33
CA SER A 26 17.79 -11.69 -4.17
C SER A 26 16.92 -11.04 -5.25
N ASP A 27 17.01 -11.52 -6.48
CA ASP A 27 16.12 -11.12 -7.59
C ASP A 27 14.63 -11.33 -7.27
N LEU A 28 14.35 -12.27 -6.35
CA LEU A 28 13.00 -12.59 -5.92
C LEU A 28 12.36 -11.46 -5.09
N TYR A 29 13.17 -10.58 -4.48
CA TYR A 29 12.67 -9.47 -3.67
C TYR A 29 11.94 -8.41 -4.50
N THR A 30 12.34 -8.21 -5.74
CA THR A 30 11.68 -7.24 -6.65
C THR A 30 10.29 -7.74 -7.08
N LYS A 31 10.05 -9.06 -7.04
CA LYS A 31 8.82 -9.70 -7.52
C LYS A 31 7.66 -9.53 -6.51
N LYS A 32 6.89 -8.45 -6.65
CA LYS A 32 5.71 -8.13 -5.81
C LYS A 32 4.69 -9.28 -5.72
N ALA A 33 4.46 -9.99 -6.82
CA ALA A 33 3.52 -11.12 -6.85
C ALA A 33 3.98 -12.27 -5.93
N LEU A 34 5.28 -12.58 -5.92
CA LEU A 34 5.84 -13.61 -5.04
C LEU A 34 5.76 -13.21 -3.57
N LYS A 35 6.04 -11.94 -3.24
CA LYS A 35 5.87 -11.42 -1.87
C LYS A 35 4.43 -11.63 -1.38
N ARG A 36 3.44 -11.24 -2.21
CA ARG A 36 2.03 -11.41 -1.86
C ARG A 36 1.67 -12.88 -1.67
N ALA A 37 2.09 -13.75 -2.59
CA ALA A 37 1.85 -15.19 -2.48
C ALA A 37 2.48 -15.79 -1.21
N ALA A 38 3.71 -15.40 -0.87
CA ALA A 38 4.39 -15.87 0.32
C ALA A 38 3.64 -15.44 1.60
N TYR A 39 3.20 -14.18 1.71
CA TYR A 39 2.41 -13.75 2.88
C TYR A 39 1.06 -14.47 3.00
N VAL A 40 0.41 -14.79 1.87
CA VAL A 40 -0.83 -15.58 1.88
C VAL A 40 -0.55 -17.01 2.36
N ALA A 41 0.50 -17.65 1.85
CA ALA A 41 0.91 -18.98 2.28
C ALA A 41 1.23 -19.02 3.78
N MET A 42 2.00 -18.06 4.28
CA MET A 42 2.30 -17.95 5.72
C MET A 42 1.07 -17.74 6.57
N LYS A 43 0.12 -16.91 6.11
CA LYS A 43 -1.16 -16.72 6.80
C LYS A 43 -1.91 -18.04 6.94
N ASN A 44 -1.96 -18.85 5.89
CA ASN A 44 -2.68 -20.13 5.93
C ASN A 44 -1.99 -21.10 6.91
N ILE A 45 -0.67 -21.27 6.78
CA ILE A 45 0.10 -22.14 7.68
C ILE A 45 -0.03 -21.68 9.15
N LEU A 46 -0.02 -20.37 9.42
CA LEU A 46 -0.24 -19.85 10.77
C LEU A 46 -1.61 -20.19 11.33
N VAL A 47 -2.67 -20.04 10.53
CA VAL A 47 -4.03 -20.39 10.96
C VAL A 47 -4.17 -21.89 11.23
N ASP A 48 -3.51 -22.72 10.42
CA ASP A 48 -3.56 -24.18 10.56
C ASP A 48 -2.84 -24.66 11.85
N ASN A 49 -1.76 -23.99 12.25
CA ASN A 49 -0.97 -24.36 13.44
C ASN A 49 -1.44 -23.66 14.73
N PHE A 50 -2.07 -22.47 14.62
CA PHE A 50 -2.45 -21.62 15.75
C PHE A 50 -3.91 -21.17 15.60
N PRO A 51 -4.87 -21.93 16.15
CA PRO A 51 -6.30 -21.61 16.07
C PRO A 51 -6.66 -20.23 16.65
N GLU A 52 -5.89 -19.72 17.62
CA GLU A 52 -6.06 -18.38 18.20
C GLU A 52 -5.85 -17.24 17.18
N LEU A 53 -5.19 -17.54 16.06
CA LEU A 53 -4.95 -16.63 14.95
C LEU A 53 -5.96 -16.79 13.80
N ALA A 54 -7.05 -17.55 13.95
CA ALA A 54 -7.99 -17.83 12.85
C ALA A 54 -8.53 -16.57 12.12
N THR A 55 -8.62 -15.43 12.81
CA THR A 55 -9.11 -14.16 12.25
C THR A 55 -8.01 -13.28 11.62
N ILE A 56 -6.77 -13.78 11.48
CA ILE A 56 -5.69 -13.01 10.85
C ILE A 56 -5.93 -12.78 9.35
N THR A 57 -5.59 -11.58 8.90
CA THR A 57 -5.47 -11.24 7.49
C THR A 57 -4.00 -11.30 7.08
N THR A 58 -3.75 -11.35 5.77
CA THR A 58 -2.39 -11.28 5.21
C THR A 58 -1.67 -10.00 5.62
N ASP A 59 -2.40 -8.88 5.75
CA ASP A 59 -1.83 -7.61 6.19
C ASP A 59 -1.40 -7.65 7.66
N HIS A 60 -2.13 -8.35 8.54
CA HIS A 60 -1.74 -8.53 9.93
C HIS A 60 -0.39 -9.25 10.05
N VAL A 61 -0.18 -10.31 9.25
CA VAL A 61 1.11 -11.04 9.20
C VAL A 61 2.23 -10.13 8.72
N ARG A 62 2.00 -9.36 7.66
CA ARG A 62 2.98 -8.39 7.13
C ARG A 62 3.36 -7.34 8.17
N ILE A 63 2.36 -6.72 8.81
CA ILE A 63 2.56 -5.69 9.84
C ILE A 63 3.32 -6.29 11.02
N LYS A 64 2.95 -7.49 11.46
CA LYS A 64 3.61 -8.16 12.58
C LYS A 64 5.09 -8.40 12.29
N TYR A 65 5.42 -8.93 11.12
CA TYR A 65 6.81 -9.12 10.73
C TYR A 65 7.60 -7.80 10.63
N ASN A 66 7.01 -6.76 10.06
CA ASN A 66 7.67 -5.44 9.98
C ASN A 66 7.96 -4.86 11.37
N ASN A 67 7.05 -5.05 12.31
CA ASN A 67 7.27 -4.66 13.70
C ASN A 67 8.44 -5.43 14.30
N LEU A 68 8.46 -6.77 14.17
CA LEU A 68 9.57 -7.61 14.63
C LEU A 68 10.91 -7.17 14.03
N ARG A 69 10.96 -6.92 12.71
CA ARG A 69 12.17 -6.41 12.03
C ARG A 69 12.62 -5.06 12.59
N THR A 70 11.68 -4.17 12.91
CA THR A 70 11.98 -2.87 13.51
C THR A 70 12.55 -3.02 14.92
N TYR A 71 11.99 -3.92 15.74
CA TYR A 71 12.54 -4.24 17.06
C TYR A 71 13.93 -4.83 16.96
N PHE A 72 14.14 -5.78 16.04
CA PHE A 72 15.44 -6.38 15.77
C PHE A 72 16.49 -5.34 15.39
N LEU A 73 16.17 -4.41 14.48
CA LEU A 73 17.08 -3.33 14.08
C LEU A 73 17.51 -2.45 15.26
N LYS A 74 16.56 -2.09 16.14
CA LYS A 74 16.85 -1.30 17.34
C LYS A 74 17.76 -2.06 18.30
N GLU A 75 17.48 -3.34 18.50
CA GLU A 75 18.27 -4.19 19.39
C GLU A 75 19.67 -4.43 18.84
N LEU A 76 19.78 -4.69 17.53
CA LEU A 76 21.06 -4.86 16.84
C LEU A 76 21.89 -3.59 16.92
N LYS A 77 21.29 -2.41 16.75
CA LYS A 77 21.99 -1.13 16.94
C LYS A 77 22.59 -1.00 18.35
N LYS A 78 21.84 -1.33 19.41
CA LYS A 78 22.37 -1.31 20.79
C LYS A 78 23.57 -2.25 20.96
N THR A 79 23.53 -3.43 20.35
CA THR A 79 24.66 -4.38 20.42
C THR A 79 25.91 -3.84 19.72
N VAL A 80 25.74 -3.15 18.59
CA VAL A 80 26.84 -2.53 17.84
C VAL A 80 27.41 -1.35 18.63
N ASP A 81 26.55 -0.43 19.08
CA ASP A 81 26.95 0.77 19.82
C ASP A 81 27.69 0.42 21.12
N ALA A 82 27.24 -0.62 21.82
CA ALA A 82 27.89 -1.09 23.05
C ALA A 82 29.26 -1.73 22.79
N SER A 83 29.47 -2.36 21.63
CA SER A 83 30.76 -2.94 21.26
C SER A 83 31.83 -1.89 20.95
N SER A 84 31.41 -0.68 20.56
CA SER A 84 32.31 0.42 20.18
C SER A 84 32.75 1.34 21.31
N GLY A 85 32.15 1.28 22.52
CA GLY A 85 32.40 2.31 23.54
C GLY A 85 32.24 1.93 25.02
N SER A 86 31.93 0.68 25.37
CA SER A 86 31.68 0.29 26.78
C SER A 86 32.50 -0.93 27.20
N ALA A 87 33.12 -0.85 28.38
CA ALA A 87 33.86 -1.95 29.02
C ALA A 87 32.97 -3.13 29.48
N GLY A 88 31.64 -3.00 29.34
CA GLY A 88 30.69 -4.10 29.49
C GLY A 88 29.81 -4.18 28.24
N GLY A 89 30.01 -5.22 27.43
CA GLY A 89 29.23 -5.45 26.21
C GLY A 89 27.73 -5.59 26.50
N TYR A 90 26.88 -5.12 25.59
CA TYR A 90 25.44 -5.26 25.70
C TYR A 90 24.99 -6.65 25.25
N VAL A 91 24.33 -7.38 26.15
CA VAL A 91 23.67 -8.66 25.84
C VAL A 91 22.17 -8.43 25.74
N THR A 92 21.60 -8.78 24.58
CA THR A 92 20.16 -8.63 24.35
C THR A 92 19.39 -9.61 25.24
N ARG A 93 18.30 -9.14 25.83
CA ARG A 93 17.35 -9.99 26.58
C ARG A 93 16.20 -10.49 25.72
N TRP A 94 16.18 -10.14 24.44
CA TRP A 94 15.07 -10.45 23.56
C TRP A 94 15.28 -11.83 22.93
N GLU A 95 14.41 -12.78 23.27
CA GLU A 95 14.56 -14.19 22.90
C GLU A 95 14.52 -14.42 21.38
N LEU A 96 13.68 -13.65 20.67
CA LEU A 96 13.59 -13.68 19.20
C LEU A 96 14.83 -13.12 18.49
N PHE A 97 15.73 -12.43 19.21
CA PHE A 97 16.93 -11.85 18.62
C PHE A 97 17.81 -12.92 17.97
N GLY A 98 17.94 -14.09 18.61
CA GLY A 98 18.70 -15.21 18.06
C GLY A 98 18.09 -15.76 16.78
N VAL A 99 16.77 -15.94 16.74
CA VAL A 99 16.05 -16.46 15.56
C VAL A 99 16.13 -15.48 14.38
N MET A 100 16.11 -14.17 14.64
CA MET A 100 16.19 -13.13 13.61
C MET A 100 17.63 -12.79 13.18
N SER A 101 18.64 -13.48 13.72
CA SER A 101 20.06 -13.22 13.43
C SER A 101 20.43 -13.32 11.95
N PHE A 102 19.70 -14.11 11.15
CA PHE A 102 19.90 -14.21 9.69
C PHE A 102 19.75 -12.87 8.96
N LEU A 103 19.01 -11.91 9.54
CA LEU A 103 18.86 -10.58 8.97
C LEU A 103 20.11 -9.71 9.16
N LYS A 104 20.97 -10.04 10.13
CA LYS A 104 22.15 -9.23 10.49
C LYS A 104 23.01 -8.92 9.28
N ASP A 105 23.31 -9.91 8.45
CA ASP A 105 24.17 -9.75 7.28
C ASP A 105 23.59 -8.77 6.25
N THR A 106 22.27 -8.79 6.09
CA THR A 106 21.58 -7.86 5.18
C THR A 106 21.40 -6.46 5.79
N LEU A 107 21.31 -6.37 7.11
CA LEU A 107 20.96 -5.13 7.81
C LEU A 107 22.16 -4.36 8.36
N TYR A 108 23.33 -5.00 8.46
CA TYR A 108 24.54 -4.40 9.05
C TYR A 108 24.91 -3.08 8.37
N ASN A 109 24.89 -3.06 7.04
CA ASN A 109 25.20 -1.86 6.24
C ASN A 109 24.26 -0.68 6.52
N TYR A 110 23.03 -0.93 7.00
CA TYR A 110 22.07 0.13 7.31
C TYR A 110 22.27 0.71 8.72
N ILE A 111 22.97 -0.01 9.59
CA ILE A 111 23.16 0.39 11.00
C ILE A 111 24.45 1.20 11.17
N THR A 112 25.48 0.93 10.37
CA THR A 112 26.78 1.60 10.44
C THR A 112 26.80 3.00 9.80
N VAL A 113 25.72 3.42 9.15
CA VAL A 113 25.58 4.78 8.60
C VAL A 113 24.98 5.71 9.67
N PRO A 114 25.61 6.86 9.98
CA PRO A 114 25.08 7.77 10.99
C PRO A 114 23.67 8.26 10.65
N THR A 115 22.84 8.23 11.70
CA THR A 115 21.37 8.25 11.78
C THR A 115 20.63 9.47 11.19
N GLN A 116 21.25 10.29 10.33
CA GLN A 116 20.60 11.49 9.81
C GLN A 116 19.61 11.19 8.66
N HIS A 117 19.69 10.03 8.02
CA HIS A 117 18.94 9.72 6.80
C HIS A 117 17.76 8.73 6.97
N PHE A 118 17.69 8.02 8.10
CA PHE A 118 16.77 6.88 8.27
C PHE A 118 15.28 7.29 8.42
N ARG A 119 15.02 8.53 8.82
CA ARG A 119 13.64 9.02 9.05
C ARG A 119 12.96 9.49 7.75
N GLU A 120 13.74 9.82 6.72
CA GLU A 120 13.24 10.27 5.42
C GLU A 120 12.73 9.08 4.58
N GLU A 121 13.42 7.94 4.55
CA GLU A 121 13.04 6.80 3.68
C GLU A 121 11.73 6.09 4.08
N LEU A 122 11.46 5.97 5.39
CA LEU A 122 10.19 5.42 5.89
C LEU A 122 9.04 6.40 5.66
N LEU A 123 9.26 7.70 5.90
CA LEU A 123 8.28 8.73 5.57
C LEU A 123 8.06 8.82 4.06
N PHE A 124 9.11 8.72 3.24
CA PHE A 124 9.02 8.74 1.78
C PHE A 124 8.25 7.53 1.26
N THR A 125 8.47 6.33 1.81
CA THR A 125 7.72 5.14 1.43
C THR A 125 6.24 5.21 1.84
N ILE A 126 5.94 5.77 3.01
CA ILE A 126 4.56 5.96 3.51
C ILE A 126 3.86 7.09 2.74
N ILE A 127 4.51 8.24 2.55
CA ILE A 127 4.01 9.39 1.80
C ILE A 127 3.78 9.01 0.33
N THR A 128 4.73 8.33 -0.32
CA THR A 128 4.56 7.94 -1.73
C THR A 128 3.53 6.84 -1.96
N ASN A 129 3.26 5.96 -0.99
CA ASN A 129 2.20 4.95 -1.13
C ASN A 129 0.81 5.45 -0.71
N ILE A 130 0.70 6.39 0.25
CA ILE A 130 -0.59 6.87 0.76
C ILE A 130 -1.00 8.21 0.14
N LEU A 131 -0.11 9.20 0.04
CA LEU A 131 -0.47 10.51 -0.52
C LEU A 131 -0.59 10.46 -2.05
N ARG A 132 0.20 9.66 -2.76
CA ARG A 132 0.17 9.59 -4.22
C ARG A 132 -1.22 9.22 -4.79
N PRO A 133 -1.95 8.20 -4.28
CA PRO A 133 -3.31 7.93 -4.74
C PRO A 133 -4.32 9.02 -4.34
N ILE A 134 -4.15 9.67 -3.18
CA ILE A 134 -5.03 10.75 -2.73
C ILE A 134 -4.88 11.99 -3.60
N ILE A 135 -3.64 12.38 -3.93
CA ILE A 135 -3.34 13.50 -4.82
C ILE A 135 -3.87 13.24 -6.23
N ILE A 136 -3.70 12.02 -6.76
CA ILE A 136 -4.26 11.63 -8.06
C ILE A 136 -5.79 11.71 -8.06
N LEU A 137 -6.45 11.26 -6.99
CA LEU A 137 -7.90 11.33 -6.85
C LEU A 137 -8.39 12.78 -6.77
N TYR A 138 -7.68 13.63 -6.01
CA TYR A 138 -8.01 15.06 -5.90
C TYR A 138 -7.90 15.78 -7.25
N ILE A 139 -6.80 15.57 -7.99
CA ILE A 139 -6.63 16.13 -9.33
C ILE A 139 -7.74 15.65 -10.26
N PHE A 140 -8.09 14.35 -10.21
CA PHE A 140 -9.17 13.81 -11.02
C PHE A 140 -10.53 14.45 -10.70
N ILE A 141 -10.89 14.57 -9.41
CA ILE A 141 -12.12 15.23 -8.97
C ILE A 141 -12.15 16.69 -9.43
N SER A 142 -11.06 17.43 -9.27
CA SER A 142 -10.97 18.82 -9.72
C SER A 142 -11.11 18.99 -11.24
N THR A 143 -10.54 18.08 -12.03
CA THR A 143 -10.70 18.14 -13.51
C THR A 143 -12.14 17.86 -13.94
N VAL A 144 -12.83 16.92 -13.28
CA VAL A 144 -14.22 16.58 -13.58
C VAL A 144 -15.15 17.74 -13.24
N THR A 145 -14.94 18.43 -12.11
CA THR A 145 -15.76 19.60 -11.73
C THR A 145 -15.54 20.80 -12.65
N ILE A 146 -14.30 21.07 -13.08
CA ILE A 146 -14.01 22.14 -14.06
C ILE A 146 -14.69 21.83 -15.40
N SER A 147 -14.61 20.58 -15.87
CA SER A 147 -15.27 20.18 -17.11
C SER A 147 -16.81 20.25 -17.03
N PHE A 148 -17.39 19.95 -15.86
CA PHE A 148 -18.82 20.09 -15.61
C PHE A 148 -19.27 21.54 -15.60
N MET A 149 -18.48 22.43 -14.98
CA MET A 149 -18.74 23.88 -14.95
C MET A 149 -18.62 24.55 -16.32
N GLN A 150 -17.71 24.10 -17.20
CA GLN A 150 -17.64 24.61 -18.57
C GLN A 150 -18.85 24.18 -19.42
N HIS A 151 -19.43 23.00 -19.15
CA HIS A 151 -20.56 22.48 -19.91
C HIS A 151 -21.92 23.07 -19.50
N THR A 152 -22.05 23.65 -18.30
CA THR A 152 -23.30 24.29 -17.83
C THR A 152 -23.46 25.74 -18.31
N VAL A 153 -22.40 26.36 -18.83
CA VAL A 153 -22.40 27.77 -19.28
C VAL A 153 -22.85 27.93 -20.75
N THR A 154 -22.93 26.85 -21.52
CA THR A 154 -23.42 26.92 -22.91
C THR A 154 -24.65 26.04 -23.09
N THR A 155 -25.79 26.50 -22.59
CA THR A 155 -27.10 26.08 -23.09
C THR A 155 -27.25 26.56 -24.53
N SER A 156 -26.82 25.73 -25.47
CA SER A 156 -27.49 25.46 -26.74
C SER A 156 -26.81 24.26 -27.39
N THR A 157 -27.49 23.11 -27.33
CA THR A 157 -27.13 21.83 -27.99
C THR A 157 -25.96 21.06 -27.38
N ILE A 158 -26.26 20.19 -26.41
CA ILE A 158 -25.30 19.24 -25.84
C ILE A 158 -25.17 18.04 -26.79
N THR A 159 -24.06 17.95 -27.52
CA THR A 159 -23.66 16.72 -28.22
C THR A 159 -22.64 16.00 -27.36
N ILE A 160 -23.00 14.85 -26.79
CA ILE A 160 -22.09 14.03 -25.97
C ILE A 160 -21.35 13.07 -26.89
N ILE A 161 -20.04 13.24 -27.04
CA ILE A 161 -19.16 12.29 -27.74
C ILE A 161 -18.41 11.49 -26.68
N ILE A 162 -18.81 10.24 -26.47
CA ILE A 162 -18.09 9.29 -25.60
C ILE A 162 -17.08 8.54 -26.47
N SER A 163 -15.79 8.86 -26.36
CA SER A 163 -14.72 8.08 -26.99
C SER A 163 -14.07 7.18 -25.96
N CYS A 164 -14.37 5.87 -26.01
CA CYS A 164 -13.66 4.87 -25.23
C CYS A 164 -12.30 4.59 -25.87
N ARG A 165 -11.21 4.98 -25.20
CA ARG A 165 -9.85 4.63 -25.59
C ARG A 165 -9.53 3.22 -25.09
N GLN A 166 -9.95 2.20 -25.85
CA GLN A 166 -9.55 0.82 -25.61
C GLN A 166 -8.12 0.61 -26.10
N HIS A 167 -7.23 0.16 -25.22
CA HIS A 167 -5.89 -0.27 -25.60
C HIS A 167 -6.03 -1.57 -26.43
N ARG A 168 -5.68 -1.48 -27.71
CA ARG A 168 -5.70 -2.51 -28.79
C ARG A 168 -6.99 -2.54 -29.64
N ASN A 169 -6.84 -1.89 -30.79
CA ASN A 169 -7.46 -2.10 -32.11
C ASN A 169 -9.00 -2.23 -32.22
N THR A 170 -9.55 -1.25 -32.96
CA THR A 170 -10.89 -1.13 -33.56
C THR A 170 -11.92 -0.41 -32.70
N THR A 171 -12.16 0.86 -33.03
CA THR A 171 -13.16 1.73 -32.38
C THR A 171 -14.35 1.91 -33.31
N THR A 172 -15.50 1.33 -32.96
CA THR A 172 -16.79 1.63 -33.60
C THR A 172 -17.43 2.82 -32.87
N VAL A 173 -17.81 3.87 -33.60
CA VAL A 173 -18.41 5.09 -33.05
C VAL A 173 -19.91 5.06 -33.32
N THR A 174 -20.72 5.03 -32.25
CA THR A 174 -22.18 5.15 -32.34
C THR A 174 -22.60 6.52 -31.82
N VAL A 175 -23.25 7.32 -32.67
CA VAL A 175 -23.75 8.65 -32.32
C VAL A 175 -25.26 8.55 -32.08
N LEU A 176 -25.71 8.86 -30.87
CA LEU A 176 -27.13 8.96 -30.52
C LEU A 176 -27.50 10.44 -30.35
N GLN A 177 -28.38 10.94 -31.22
CA GLN A 177 -28.94 12.29 -31.13
C GLN A 177 -30.32 12.23 -30.45
N LEU A 178 -30.48 12.96 -29.36
CA LEU A 178 -31.78 13.18 -28.70
C LEU A 178 -32.17 14.65 -28.85
N THR A 179 -33.16 14.92 -29.69
CA THR A 179 -33.74 16.26 -29.84
C THR A 179 -34.92 16.43 -28.89
N SER A 180 -34.80 17.30 -27.89
CA SER A 180 -35.91 17.72 -27.03
C SER A 180 -36.81 18.68 -27.79
N ARG A 181 -38.09 18.31 -27.97
CA ARG A 181 -39.11 19.13 -28.65
C ARG A 181 -39.93 19.88 -27.59
N ALA A 182 -39.63 21.17 -27.38
CA ALA A 182 -40.43 22.03 -26.52
C ALA A 182 -41.82 22.27 -27.13
N LYS A 183 -42.89 22.07 -26.35
CA LYS A 183 -44.27 22.43 -26.73
C LYS A 183 -44.50 23.93 -26.45
N PRO A 184 -45.07 24.69 -27.40
CA PRO A 184 -45.41 26.09 -27.16
C PRO A 184 -46.64 26.22 -26.24
N VAL A 185 -46.54 27.13 -25.27
CA VAL A 185 -47.62 27.56 -24.37
C VAL A 185 -48.59 28.45 -25.16
N LYS A 186 -49.90 28.17 -25.09
CA LYS A 186 -50.95 29.00 -25.72
C LYS A 186 -51.22 30.25 -24.89
N PRO A 187 -51.42 31.44 -25.50
CA PRO A 187 -51.83 32.63 -24.79
C PRO A 187 -53.32 32.60 -24.41
N ALA A 188 -53.63 33.10 -23.21
CA ALA A 188 -54.98 33.29 -22.69
C ALA A 188 -55.69 34.44 -23.43
N LYS A 189 -56.98 34.27 -23.69
CA LYS A 189 -57.85 35.31 -24.27
C LYS A 189 -58.39 36.19 -23.13
N GLU A 190 -58.23 37.50 -23.26
CA GLU A 190 -59.00 38.51 -22.53
C GLU A 190 -60.42 38.55 -23.13
N GLU A 191 -61.44 38.40 -22.28
CA GLU A 191 -62.85 38.64 -22.62
C GLU A 191 -63.26 39.98 -22.00
N GLU A 192 -63.69 40.87 -22.89
CA GLU A 192 -64.28 42.18 -22.67
C GLU A 192 -65.78 42.00 -22.35
N ASN A 193 -66.23 42.48 -21.19
CA ASN A 193 -67.57 43.01 -20.94
C ASN A 193 -67.63 43.77 -19.61
#